data_AF-A0A537D2H3-F1
#
_entry.id   AF-A0A537D2H3-F1
#
_cell.length_a   1.000
_cell.length_b   1.000
_cell.length_c   1.000
_cell.angle_alpha   90.00
_cell.angle_beta   90.00
_cell.angle_gamma   90.00
#
_symmetry.space_group_name_H-M   'P 1'
#
loop_
_entity.id
_entity.type
_entity.pdbx_description
1 polymer ?
#
loop_
_entity_poly.entity_id
_entity_poly.type
_entity_poly.pdbx_seq_one_letter_code
_entity_poly.pdbx_strand_id
1 'polypeptide(L)'
;MSALPAEFVEREYNLRAAFPDHPQWFARWAADSETARARLESCLNLRYGSGPRQTVDLFPAAQPRGALLFIHGGYWRALDKSDHAFVAPPLIAQDIGVAVINYDLCPDVSIAHIVDECREGVAWLRREGTRYGVPAERLVVSGHSAGGHLAAMLVATDWSALGSPSGLAGAVAISGVFDLEPLVQVSFNTDLKLDRSRARAVSPIHLRPRRSVPMLFAAGADETSEFIRQSWLLWERWPECHPHGRHGPLFVPERHHFSVVSDLGDPASELVRQTLAMF
;
A
#
# COMPACT_ATOMS: atom_id res chain seq x y z
N MET A 1 -25.84 11.14 -9.36
CA MET A 1 -25.44 11.74 -8.06
C MET A 1 -24.86 13.11 -8.35
N SER A 2 -25.25 14.14 -7.60
CA SER A 2 -24.61 15.46 -7.70
C SER A 2 -23.12 15.35 -7.33
N ALA A 3 -22.26 16.10 -8.00
CA ALA A 3 -20.84 16.13 -7.64
C ALA A 3 -20.67 16.61 -6.18
N LEU A 4 -19.75 15.98 -5.44
CA LEU A 4 -19.40 16.40 -4.08
C LEU A 4 -18.88 17.86 -4.10
N PRO A 5 -19.28 18.72 -3.15
CA PRO A 5 -18.74 20.08 -3.05
C PRO A 5 -17.23 20.07 -2.87
N ALA A 6 -16.51 20.99 -3.54
CA ALA A 6 -15.04 21.05 -3.46
C ALA A 6 -14.52 21.23 -2.04
N GLU A 7 -15.19 22.04 -1.21
CA GLU A 7 -14.84 22.23 0.21
C GLU A 7 -14.98 20.94 1.02
N PHE A 8 -16.02 20.15 0.74
CA PHE A 8 -16.19 18.83 1.35
C PHE A 8 -15.02 17.93 0.97
N VAL A 9 -14.70 17.85 -0.33
CA VAL A 9 -13.57 17.04 -0.81
C VAL A 9 -12.25 17.49 -0.17
N GLU A 10 -11.97 18.78 -0.13
CA GLU A 10 -10.74 19.29 0.49
C GLU A 10 -10.64 18.88 1.96
N ARG A 11 -11.71 19.05 2.74
CA ARG A 11 -11.73 18.70 4.16
C ARG A 11 -11.52 17.19 4.39
N GLU A 12 -12.15 16.34 3.58
CA GLU A 12 -12.11 14.89 3.79
C GLU A 12 -10.84 14.22 3.23
N TYR A 13 -10.17 14.83 2.24
CA TYR A 13 -8.96 14.27 1.62
C TYR A 13 -7.66 14.99 2.01
N ASN A 14 -7.71 16.19 2.60
CA ASN A 14 -6.53 16.86 3.16
C ASN A 14 -6.21 16.31 4.56
N LEU A 15 -5.63 15.11 4.59
CA LEU A 15 -5.41 14.34 5.82
C LEU A 15 -4.44 15.02 6.79
N ARG A 16 -3.47 15.79 6.30
CA ARG A 16 -2.56 16.57 7.17
C ARG A 16 -3.29 17.68 7.93
N ALA A 17 -4.32 18.28 7.31
CA ALA A 17 -5.19 19.23 7.97
C ALA A 17 -6.17 18.54 8.92
N ALA A 18 -6.70 17.37 8.54
CA ALA A 18 -7.60 16.58 9.38
C ALA A 18 -6.91 16.02 10.65
N PHE A 19 -5.63 15.66 10.57
CA PHE A 19 -4.85 15.08 11.66
C PHE A 19 -3.58 15.91 11.91
N PRO A 20 -3.64 16.96 12.75
CA PRO A 20 -2.54 17.90 12.95
C PRO A 20 -1.35 17.31 13.71
N ASP A 21 -1.50 16.13 14.31
CA ASP A 21 -0.44 15.37 14.97
C ASP A 21 0.44 14.56 13.99
N HIS A 22 0.14 14.58 12.69
CA HIS A 22 0.90 13.86 11.66
C HIS A 22 2.43 14.03 11.71
N PRO A 23 3.02 15.19 12.10
CA PRO A 23 4.48 15.28 12.19
C PRO A 23 5.07 14.34 13.24
N GLN A 24 4.32 14.06 14.32
CA GLN A 24 4.75 13.12 15.37
C GLN A 24 4.76 11.69 14.85
N TRP A 25 3.77 11.31 14.05
CA TRP A 25 3.71 10.00 13.40
C TRP A 25 4.82 9.83 12.37
N PHE A 26 5.12 10.85 11.56
CA PHE A 26 6.23 10.80 10.60
C PHE A 26 7.58 10.64 11.32
N ALA A 27 7.80 11.38 12.40
CA ALA A 27 9.01 11.24 13.21
C ALA A 27 9.13 9.84 13.83
N ARG A 28 8.01 9.28 14.31
CA ARG A 28 7.95 7.92 14.84
C ARG A 28 8.27 6.87 13.78
N TRP A 29 7.64 6.96 12.61
CA TRP A 29 7.90 6.04 11.49
C TRP A 29 9.37 6.03 11.08
N ALA A 30 9.99 7.20 11.00
CA ALA A 30 11.41 7.34 10.71
C ALA A 30 12.29 6.67 11.79
N ALA A 31 12.04 6.96 13.07
CA ALA A 31 12.81 6.41 14.19
C ALA A 31 12.65 4.89 14.34
N ASP A 32 11.41 4.39 14.22
CA ASP A 32 11.12 2.96 14.29
C ASP A 32 11.74 2.22 13.09
N SER A 33 11.76 2.84 11.91
CA SER A 33 12.39 2.28 10.70
C SER A 33 13.91 2.29 10.76
N GLU A 34 14.52 3.33 11.32
CA GLU A 34 15.95 3.37 11.61
C GLU A 34 16.33 2.23 12.57
N THR A 35 15.54 2.06 13.64
CA THR A 35 15.72 0.95 14.60
C THR A 35 15.60 -0.41 13.92
N ALA A 36 14.62 -0.60 13.03
CA ALA A 36 14.44 -1.85 12.29
C ALA A 36 15.65 -2.15 11.39
N ARG A 37 16.12 -1.17 10.61
CA ARG A 37 17.32 -1.34 9.75
C ARG A 37 18.60 -1.61 10.53
N ALA A 38 18.73 -1.04 11.72
CA ALA A 38 19.90 -1.27 12.57
C ALA A 38 19.94 -2.69 13.19
N ARG A 39 18.78 -3.35 13.30
CA ARG A 39 18.64 -4.66 13.98
C ARG A 39 18.50 -5.83 13.01
N LEU A 40 17.90 -5.61 11.84
CA LEU A 40 17.62 -6.66 10.87
C LEU A 40 18.74 -6.77 9.85
N GLU A 41 19.03 -8.00 9.42
CA GLU A 41 19.76 -8.21 8.17
C GLU A 41 18.97 -7.55 7.03
N SER A 42 19.67 -6.85 6.14
CA SER A 42 19.02 -6.15 5.04
C SER A 42 19.92 -5.92 3.83
N CYS A 43 19.30 -5.88 2.65
CA CYS A 43 19.89 -5.38 1.41
C CYS A 43 19.16 -4.10 1.02
N LEU A 44 19.80 -2.95 1.21
CA LEU A 44 19.17 -1.64 1.04
C LEU A 44 19.44 -1.05 -0.35
N ASN A 45 18.49 -0.27 -0.85
CA ASN A 45 18.60 0.54 -2.07
C ASN A 45 18.94 -0.24 -3.34
N LEU A 46 18.48 -1.50 -3.44
CA LEU A 46 18.58 -2.25 -4.68
C LEU A 46 17.69 -1.59 -5.74
N ARG A 47 18.14 -1.50 -6.99
CA ARG A 47 17.34 -0.95 -8.09
C ARG A 47 16.50 -2.05 -8.71
N TYR A 48 15.19 -1.82 -8.80
CA TYR A 48 14.28 -2.71 -9.51
C TYR A 48 13.88 -2.21 -10.91
N GLY A 49 14.10 -0.92 -11.18
CA GLY A 49 13.76 -0.27 -12.44
C GLY A 49 14.73 0.87 -12.80
N SER A 50 14.37 1.61 -13.84
CA SER A 50 15.20 2.66 -14.44
C SER A 50 14.99 4.06 -13.84
N GLY A 51 13.82 4.33 -13.25
CA GLY A 51 13.48 5.58 -12.60
C GLY A 51 14.40 5.89 -11.41
N PRO A 52 14.65 7.17 -11.11
CA PRO A 52 15.53 7.58 -10.03
C PRO A 52 15.16 6.96 -8.68
N ARG A 53 13.86 6.79 -8.39
CA ARG A 53 13.37 6.26 -7.11
C ARG A 53 12.97 4.79 -7.15
N GLN A 54 13.00 4.11 -8.31
CA GLN A 54 12.67 2.67 -8.45
C GLN A 54 13.66 1.75 -7.69
N THR A 55 13.55 1.77 -6.37
CA THR A 55 14.44 1.15 -5.41
C THR A 55 13.68 0.34 -4.37
N VAL A 56 14.31 -0.71 -3.85
CA VAL A 56 13.73 -1.63 -2.88
C VAL A 56 14.73 -1.92 -1.76
N ASP A 57 14.23 -1.98 -0.54
CA ASP A 57 14.92 -2.55 0.61
C ASP A 57 14.38 -3.95 0.88
N LEU A 58 15.27 -4.93 1.02
CA LEU A 58 14.91 -6.31 1.29
C LEU A 58 15.38 -6.71 2.69
N PHE A 59 14.49 -7.34 3.44
CA PHE A 59 14.71 -7.91 4.77
C PHE A 59 14.45 -9.42 4.68
N PRO A 60 15.48 -10.27 4.64
CA PRO A 60 15.31 -11.72 4.57
C PRO A 60 14.83 -12.29 5.91
N ALA A 61 13.99 -13.32 5.84
CA ALA A 61 13.65 -14.15 6.99
C ALA A 61 14.58 -15.37 7.07
N ALA A 62 14.67 -16.01 8.23
CA ALA A 62 15.54 -17.17 8.43
C ALA A 62 15.07 -18.40 7.62
N GLN A 63 13.76 -18.68 7.63
CA GLN A 63 13.17 -19.80 6.88
C GLN A 63 11.96 -19.32 6.07
N PRO A 64 12.17 -18.50 5.03
CA PRO A 64 11.09 -17.75 4.40
C PRO A 64 10.01 -18.67 3.80
N ARG A 65 8.77 -18.51 4.27
CA ARG A 65 7.57 -19.21 3.74
C ARG A 65 6.73 -18.35 2.79
N GLY A 66 7.18 -17.13 2.53
CA GLY A 66 6.58 -16.16 1.62
C GLY A 66 7.24 -14.79 1.78
N ALA A 67 6.82 -13.84 0.95
CA ALA A 67 7.27 -12.47 1.01
C ALA A 67 6.09 -11.49 1.12
N LEU A 68 6.27 -10.41 1.86
CA LEU A 68 5.41 -9.24 1.83
C LEU A 68 6.11 -8.10 1.10
N LEU A 69 5.47 -7.56 0.06
CA LEU A 69 5.88 -6.31 -0.58
C LEU A 69 5.05 -5.16 0.02
N PHE A 70 5.70 -4.23 0.72
CA PHE A 70 5.08 -3.03 1.27
C PHE A 70 5.30 -1.81 0.35
N ILE A 71 4.22 -1.07 0.11
CA ILE A 71 4.17 0.14 -0.71
C ILE A 71 3.73 1.31 0.17
N HIS A 72 4.59 2.33 0.30
CA HIS A 72 4.30 3.48 1.15
C HIS A 72 3.21 4.40 0.57
N GLY A 73 2.65 5.25 1.43
CA GLY A 73 1.65 6.26 1.09
C GLY A 73 2.25 7.59 0.61
N GLY A 74 1.56 8.70 0.87
CA GLY A 74 2.04 10.04 0.55
C GLY A 74 1.41 10.67 -0.69
N TYR A 75 0.18 10.27 -1.04
CA TYR A 75 -0.57 10.78 -2.19
C TYR A 75 0.23 10.76 -3.52
N TRP A 76 1.06 9.73 -3.72
CA TRP A 76 1.92 9.58 -4.90
C TRP A 76 2.89 10.75 -5.15
N ARG A 77 3.03 11.68 -4.20
CA ARG A 77 3.79 12.93 -4.36
C ARG A 77 4.77 13.19 -3.20
N ALA A 78 4.89 12.27 -2.25
CA ALA A 78 5.71 12.45 -1.06
C ALA A 78 6.10 11.11 -0.41
N LEU A 79 6.94 11.22 0.62
CA LEU A 79 7.50 10.15 1.47
C LEU A 79 8.59 9.31 0.80
N ASP A 80 9.17 8.39 1.57
CA ASP A 80 10.22 7.47 1.14
C ASP A 80 10.10 6.13 1.89
N LYS A 81 10.54 5.04 1.25
CA LYS A 81 10.63 3.71 1.85
C LYS A 81 11.50 3.70 3.12
N SER A 82 12.44 4.63 3.25
CA SER A 82 13.29 4.78 4.45
C SER A 82 12.49 5.04 5.72
N ASP A 83 11.26 5.51 5.62
CA ASP A 83 10.41 5.78 6.78
C ASP A 83 9.50 4.59 7.11
N HIS A 84 9.59 3.47 6.38
CA HIS A 84 8.62 2.38 6.47
C HIS A 84 9.24 0.99 6.73
N ALA A 85 10.52 0.91 7.09
CA ALA A 85 11.16 -0.36 7.46
C ALA A 85 10.59 -0.95 8.77
N PHE A 86 9.90 -0.14 9.59
CA PHE A 86 9.25 -0.59 10.84
C PHE A 86 8.20 -1.69 10.63
N VAL A 87 7.71 -1.91 9.40
CA VAL A 87 6.74 -2.98 9.09
C VAL A 87 7.39 -4.37 9.07
N ALA A 88 8.72 -4.45 8.95
CA ALA A 88 9.42 -5.71 8.76
C ALA A 88 9.50 -6.60 10.02
N PRO A 89 9.84 -6.10 11.23
CA PRO A 89 10.16 -6.95 12.37
C PRO A 89 9.09 -8.00 12.74
N PRO A 90 7.79 -7.65 12.83
CA PRO A 90 6.77 -8.65 13.18
C PRO A 90 6.60 -9.76 12.13
N LEU A 91 6.81 -9.44 10.86
CA LEU A 91 6.67 -10.38 9.74
C LEU A 91 7.89 -11.30 9.65
N ILE A 92 9.09 -10.75 9.83
CA ILE A 92 10.35 -11.52 9.84
C ILE A 92 10.35 -12.53 10.99
N ALA A 93 9.82 -12.14 12.16
CA ALA A 93 9.64 -13.04 13.30
C ALA A 93 8.66 -14.19 13.05
N GLN A 94 7.95 -14.19 11.92
CA GLN A 94 6.98 -15.21 11.49
C GLN A 94 7.37 -15.85 10.15
N ASP A 95 8.67 -15.78 9.82
CA ASP A 95 9.28 -16.34 8.63
C ASP A 95 8.74 -15.77 7.30
N ILE A 96 8.34 -14.50 7.31
CA ILE A 96 7.94 -13.76 6.11
C ILE A 96 9.04 -12.77 5.76
N GLY A 97 9.65 -12.94 4.58
CA GLY A 97 10.58 -11.94 4.04
C GLY A 97 9.84 -10.65 3.69
N VAL A 98 10.49 -9.50 3.80
CA VAL A 98 9.85 -8.21 3.55
C VAL A 98 10.61 -7.40 2.52
N ALA A 99 9.89 -6.89 1.53
CA ALA A 99 10.37 -5.93 0.55
C ALA A 99 9.65 -4.59 0.77
N VAL A 100 10.37 -3.49 0.86
CA VAL A 100 9.79 -2.14 0.96
C VAL A 100 10.25 -1.33 -0.25
N ILE A 101 9.32 -0.89 -1.10
CA ILE A 101 9.66 -0.19 -2.35
C ILE A 101 9.42 1.31 -2.27
N ASN A 102 10.27 2.04 -2.99
CA ASN A 102 9.99 3.38 -3.47
C ASN A 102 9.46 3.31 -4.91
N TYR A 103 8.86 4.40 -5.35
CA TYR A 103 8.45 4.67 -6.72
C TYR A 103 8.68 6.17 -7.02
N ASP A 104 8.70 6.54 -8.29
CA ASP A 104 8.81 7.93 -8.72
C ASP A 104 7.55 8.72 -8.31
N LEU A 105 7.65 10.05 -8.18
CA LEU A 105 6.58 10.84 -7.60
C LEU A 105 5.96 11.80 -8.62
N CYS A 106 4.66 12.08 -8.45
CA CYS A 106 4.03 13.24 -9.07
C CYS A 106 4.70 14.53 -8.54
N PRO A 107 4.87 15.58 -9.37
CA PRO A 107 4.35 15.74 -10.73
C PRO A 107 5.26 15.25 -11.87
N ASP A 108 6.41 14.63 -11.54
CA ASP A 108 7.42 14.19 -12.52
C ASP A 108 6.91 13.02 -13.36
N VAL A 109 6.16 12.10 -12.72
CA VAL A 109 5.46 11.00 -13.37
C VAL A 109 3.96 11.04 -13.07
N SER A 110 3.15 10.32 -13.85
CA SER A 110 1.71 10.18 -13.60
C SER A 110 1.42 9.03 -12.63
N ILE A 111 0.25 9.02 -11.97
CA ILE A 111 -0.18 7.89 -11.13
C ILE A 111 -0.22 6.57 -11.94
N ALA A 112 -0.61 6.62 -13.21
CA ALA A 112 -0.60 5.44 -14.08
C ALA A 112 0.83 4.89 -14.28
N HIS A 113 1.82 5.78 -14.42
CA HIS A 113 3.23 5.38 -14.50
C HIS A 113 3.69 4.75 -13.18
N ILE A 114 3.32 5.31 -12.03
CA ILE A 114 3.63 4.74 -10.71
C ILE A 114 3.04 3.33 -10.54
N VAL A 115 1.83 3.09 -11.08
CA VAL A 115 1.24 1.75 -11.12
C VAL A 115 2.11 0.79 -11.94
N ASP A 116 2.64 1.23 -13.08
CA ASP A 116 3.56 0.45 -13.89
C ASP A 116 4.88 0.17 -13.17
N GLU A 117 5.46 1.15 -12.47
CA GLU A 117 6.65 0.94 -11.64
C GLU A 117 6.41 -0.09 -10.53
N CYS A 118 5.25 -0.06 -9.87
CA CYS A 118 4.91 -1.07 -8.87
C CYS A 118 4.79 -2.48 -9.49
N ARG A 119 4.31 -2.57 -10.75
CA ARG A 119 4.28 -3.84 -11.49
C ARG A 119 5.68 -4.34 -11.79
N GLU A 120 6.58 -3.45 -12.19
CA GLU A 120 8.01 -3.74 -12.37
C GLU A 120 8.66 -4.21 -11.07
N GLY A 121 8.34 -3.57 -9.94
CA GLY A 121 8.83 -3.96 -8.61
C GLY A 121 8.44 -5.39 -8.24
N VAL A 122 7.19 -5.78 -8.46
CA VAL A 122 6.73 -7.18 -8.27
C VAL A 122 7.45 -8.13 -9.22
N ALA A 123 7.55 -7.79 -10.51
CA ALA A 123 8.22 -8.64 -11.50
C ALA A 123 9.72 -8.83 -11.19
N TRP A 124 10.38 -7.78 -10.71
CA TRP A 124 11.75 -7.83 -10.24
C TRP A 124 11.89 -8.70 -8.99
N LEU A 125 11.01 -8.53 -8.00
CA LEU A 125 11.05 -9.32 -6.77
C LEU A 125 10.81 -10.81 -7.05
N ARG A 126 9.94 -11.14 -8.01
CA ARG A 126 9.72 -12.52 -8.47
C ARG A 126 10.94 -13.16 -9.11
N ARG A 127 11.78 -12.37 -9.78
CA ARG A 127 13.00 -12.85 -10.44
C ARG A 127 14.21 -12.89 -9.51
N GLU A 128 14.40 -11.84 -8.72
CA GLU A 128 15.63 -11.62 -7.96
C GLU A 128 15.48 -11.92 -6.46
N GLY A 129 14.26 -11.92 -5.91
CA GLY A 129 14.02 -11.99 -4.47
C GLY A 129 14.70 -13.18 -3.78
N THR A 130 14.66 -14.37 -4.41
CA THR A 130 15.31 -15.59 -3.90
C THR A 130 16.82 -15.42 -3.71
N ARG A 131 17.50 -14.66 -4.58
CA ARG A 131 18.93 -14.36 -4.46
C ARG A 131 19.26 -13.57 -3.19
N TYR A 132 18.29 -12.82 -2.68
CA TYR A 132 18.43 -11.95 -1.51
C TYR A 132 17.68 -12.48 -0.28
N GLY A 133 17.27 -13.76 -0.29
CA GLY A 133 16.55 -14.37 0.86
C GLY A 133 15.10 -13.90 1.04
N VAL A 134 14.50 -13.29 0.02
CA VAL A 134 13.08 -12.87 0.01
C VAL A 134 12.36 -13.55 -1.17
N PRO A 135 12.16 -14.88 -1.13
CA PRO A 135 11.48 -15.61 -2.20
C PRO A 135 10.01 -15.18 -2.32
N ALA A 136 9.60 -14.78 -3.52
CA ALA A 136 8.28 -14.21 -3.78
C ALA A 136 7.33 -15.18 -4.51
N GLU A 137 7.54 -16.50 -4.43
CA GLU A 137 6.65 -17.52 -5.00
C GLU A 137 5.25 -17.42 -4.39
N ARG A 138 5.21 -17.02 -3.12
CA ARG A 138 4.02 -16.67 -2.37
C ARG A 138 4.15 -15.22 -1.88
N LEU A 139 3.63 -14.29 -2.68
CA LEU A 139 3.72 -12.86 -2.46
C LEU A 139 2.41 -12.30 -1.90
N VAL A 140 2.46 -11.61 -0.77
CA VAL A 140 1.39 -10.72 -0.32
C VAL A 140 1.82 -9.28 -0.59
N VAL A 141 0.96 -8.49 -1.21
CA VAL A 141 1.22 -7.05 -1.39
C VAL A 141 0.47 -6.26 -0.33
N SER A 142 1.14 -5.31 0.31
CA SER A 142 0.54 -4.44 1.31
C SER A 142 0.86 -2.99 0.98
N GLY A 143 -0.03 -2.08 1.35
CA GLY A 143 0.30 -0.67 1.27
C GLY A 143 -0.62 0.22 2.06
N HIS A 144 -0.11 1.40 2.40
CA HIS A 144 -0.81 2.41 3.17
C HIS A 144 -1.21 3.60 2.29
N SER A 145 -2.44 4.09 2.44
CA SER A 145 -2.92 5.28 1.72
C SER A 145 -2.82 5.11 0.19
N ALA A 146 -2.07 5.97 -0.49
CA ALA A 146 -1.68 5.81 -1.90
C ALA A 146 -1.05 4.42 -2.21
N GLY A 147 -0.33 3.83 -1.25
CA GLY A 147 0.18 2.46 -1.35
C GLY A 147 -0.91 1.40 -1.26
N GLY A 148 -1.98 1.63 -0.50
CA GLY A 148 -3.15 0.75 -0.45
C GLY A 148 -3.90 0.74 -1.78
N HIS A 149 -3.98 1.91 -2.43
CA HIS A 149 -4.41 2.01 -3.84
C HIS A 149 -3.52 1.18 -4.77
N LEU A 150 -2.19 1.33 -4.66
CA LEU A 150 -1.24 0.61 -5.53
C LEU A 150 -1.33 -0.91 -5.33
N ALA A 151 -1.49 -1.37 -4.09
CA ALA A 151 -1.76 -2.78 -3.77
C ALA A 151 -3.03 -3.29 -4.48
N ALA A 152 -4.12 -2.51 -4.47
CA ALA A 152 -5.34 -2.85 -5.21
C ALA A 152 -5.08 -2.91 -6.73
N MET A 153 -4.37 -1.94 -7.29
CA MET A 153 -4.01 -1.95 -8.72
C MET A 153 -3.20 -3.19 -9.12
N LEU A 154 -2.34 -3.70 -8.24
CA LEU A 154 -1.59 -4.95 -8.47
C LEU A 154 -2.52 -6.19 -8.48
N VAL A 155 -3.57 -6.23 -7.65
CA VAL A 155 -4.61 -7.27 -7.68
C VAL A 155 -5.43 -7.21 -8.98
N ALA A 156 -5.71 -6.00 -9.48
CA ALA A 156 -6.41 -5.77 -10.74
C ALA A 156 -5.53 -5.96 -11.99
N THR A 157 -4.25 -6.26 -11.84
CA THR A 157 -3.31 -6.39 -12.97
C THR A 157 -3.41 -7.76 -13.64
N ASP A 158 -3.47 -7.76 -14.98
CA ASP A 158 -3.39 -8.98 -15.78
C ASP A 158 -1.93 -9.40 -15.96
N TRP A 159 -1.41 -10.11 -14.96
CA TRP A 159 -0.03 -10.60 -14.92
C TRP A 159 0.30 -11.58 -16.05
N SER A 160 -0.71 -12.27 -16.60
CA SER A 160 -0.52 -13.16 -17.73
C SER A 160 -0.19 -12.39 -19.01
N ALA A 161 -0.86 -11.25 -19.23
CA ALA A 161 -0.58 -10.35 -20.34
C ALA A 161 0.80 -9.69 -20.23
N LEU A 162 1.33 -9.53 -19.02
CA LEU A 162 2.68 -9.00 -18.77
C LEU A 162 3.79 -10.06 -18.89
N GLY A 163 3.44 -11.35 -19.10
CA GLY A 163 4.42 -12.44 -19.19
C GLY A 163 5.20 -12.72 -17.90
N SER A 164 4.73 -12.22 -16.75
CA SER A 164 5.42 -12.33 -15.46
C SER A 164 4.45 -12.84 -14.39
N PRO A 165 4.58 -14.08 -13.90
CA PRO A 165 3.72 -14.60 -12.85
C PRO A 165 4.05 -13.90 -11.52
N SER A 166 3.11 -13.10 -11.02
CA SER A 166 3.31 -12.26 -9.82
C SER A 166 3.51 -13.01 -8.50
N GLY A 167 3.21 -14.32 -8.45
CA GLY A 167 3.21 -15.07 -7.19
C GLY A 167 2.16 -14.57 -6.18
N LEU A 168 1.23 -13.71 -6.62
CA LEU A 168 0.29 -13.03 -5.74
C LEU A 168 -0.63 -14.05 -5.06
N ALA A 169 -0.57 -14.07 -3.73
CA ALA A 169 -1.30 -14.96 -2.83
C ALA A 169 -2.31 -14.21 -1.96
N GLY A 170 -2.11 -12.91 -1.74
CA GLY A 170 -3.02 -12.05 -0.98
C GLY A 170 -2.67 -10.58 -1.10
N ALA A 171 -3.52 -9.72 -0.55
CA ALA A 171 -3.27 -8.28 -0.49
C ALA A 171 -3.77 -7.67 0.82
N VAL A 172 -3.17 -6.56 1.23
CA VAL A 172 -3.57 -5.77 2.40
C VAL A 172 -3.56 -4.28 2.03
N ALA A 173 -4.73 -3.67 1.88
CA ALA A 173 -4.82 -2.23 1.66
C ALA A 173 -5.23 -1.55 2.95
N ILE A 174 -4.35 -0.69 3.47
CA ILE A 174 -4.53 0.05 4.71
C ILE A 174 -4.86 1.49 4.35
N SER A 175 -6.06 1.94 4.70
CA SER A 175 -6.54 3.30 4.47
C SER A 175 -6.41 3.75 3.02
N GLY A 176 -6.70 2.85 2.08
CA GLY A 176 -6.55 3.11 0.65
C GLY A 176 -7.60 4.07 0.08
N VAL A 177 -7.28 4.69 -1.04
CA VAL A 177 -8.19 5.51 -1.84
C VAL A 177 -8.42 4.81 -3.18
N PHE A 178 -9.65 4.42 -3.47
CA PHE A 178 -9.97 3.49 -4.56
C PHE A 178 -10.88 4.08 -5.64
N ASP A 179 -11.52 5.20 -5.32
CA ASP A 179 -12.15 6.16 -6.22
C ASP A 179 -11.34 7.45 -6.19
N LEU A 180 -10.59 7.72 -7.27
CA LEU A 180 -9.74 8.89 -7.39
C LEU A 180 -10.48 10.07 -8.05
N GLU A 181 -11.70 9.89 -8.58
CA GLU A 181 -12.43 10.98 -9.24
C GLU A 181 -12.67 12.20 -8.33
N PRO A 182 -12.93 12.07 -7.02
CA PRO A 182 -13.02 13.22 -6.12
C PRO A 182 -11.71 14.03 -6.07
N LEU A 183 -10.55 13.39 -6.21
CA LEU A 183 -9.24 14.05 -6.10
C LEU A 183 -8.97 15.07 -7.20
N VAL A 184 -9.80 15.15 -8.24
CA VAL A 184 -9.69 16.25 -9.22
C VAL A 184 -9.97 17.62 -8.59
N GLN A 185 -10.65 17.66 -7.45
CA GLN A 185 -11.08 18.89 -6.76
C GLN A 185 -10.16 19.32 -5.61
N VAL A 186 -9.21 18.48 -5.18
CA VAL A 186 -8.32 18.85 -4.06
C VAL A 186 -7.29 19.89 -4.48
N SER A 187 -6.89 20.74 -3.54
CA SER A 187 -5.89 21.79 -3.72
C SER A 187 -4.55 21.26 -4.24
N PHE A 188 -4.18 20.05 -3.79
CA PHE A 188 -2.95 19.38 -4.21
C PHE A 188 -3.04 18.63 -5.55
N ASN A 189 -4.15 18.72 -6.28
CA ASN A 189 -4.23 18.19 -7.65
C ASN A 189 -3.28 18.91 -8.63
N THR A 190 -2.74 20.08 -8.25
CA THR A 190 -1.66 20.74 -9.00
C THR A 190 -0.44 19.83 -9.21
N ASP A 191 -0.19 18.88 -8.29
CA ASP A 191 0.87 17.89 -8.42
C ASP A 191 0.39 16.64 -9.15
N LEU A 192 -0.80 16.13 -8.77
CA LEU A 192 -1.33 14.87 -9.31
C LEU A 192 -1.69 14.97 -10.80
N LYS A 193 -2.04 16.18 -11.26
CA LYS A 193 -2.44 16.49 -12.64
C LYS A 193 -3.56 15.57 -13.15
N LEU A 194 -4.51 15.23 -12.26
CA LEU A 194 -5.66 14.42 -12.59
C LEU A 194 -6.75 15.27 -13.25
N ASP A 195 -7.25 14.75 -14.36
CA ASP A 195 -8.60 15.02 -14.84
C ASP A 195 -9.50 13.82 -14.52
N ARG A 196 -10.81 13.95 -14.78
CA ARG A 196 -11.78 12.88 -14.50
C ARG A 196 -11.45 11.57 -15.23
N SER A 197 -11.00 11.65 -16.49
CA SER A 197 -10.69 10.47 -17.29
C SER A 197 -9.49 9.71 -16.74
N ARG A 198 -8.43 10.44 -16.40
CA ARG A 198 -7.21 9.88 -15.79
C ARG A 198 -7.51 9.30 -14.43
N ALA A 199 -8.22 10.03 -13.57
CA ALA A 199 -8.62 9.56 -12.26
C ALA A 199 -9.43 8.25 -12.35
N ARG A 200 -10.43 8.22 -13.24
CA ARG A 200 -11.25 7.02 -13.48
C ARG A 200 -10.42 5.82 -13.93
N ALA A 201 -9.44 6.03 -14.81
CA ALA A 201 -8.59 4.97 -15.35
C ALA A 201 -7.71 4.29 -14.29
N VAL A 202 -7.33 5.03 -13.23
CA VAL A 202 -6.58 4.52 -12.09
C VAL A 202 -7.44 4.43 -10.82
N SER A 203 -8.76 4.23 -10.95
CA SER A 203 -9.63 4.00 -9.79
C SER A 203 -9.99 2.51 -9.70
N PRO A 204 -9.46 1.75 -8.72
CA PRO A 204 -9.80 0.35 -8.51
C PRO A 204 -11.30 0.04 -8.49
N ILE A 205 -12.16 0.96 -8.04
CA ILE A 205 -13.63 0.77 -8.06
C ILE A 205 -14.24 0.58 -9.45
N HIS A 206 -13.50 0.93 -10.51
CA HIS A 206 -13.91 0.76 -11.91
C HIS A 206 -13.23 -0.43 -12.59
N LEU A 207 -12.36 -1.14 -11.86
CA LEU A 207 -11.64 -2.30 -12.34
C LEU A 207 -12.22 -3.57 -11.71
N ARG A 208 -11.90 -4.71 -12.30
CA ARG A 208 -12.15 -6.02 -11.72
C ARG A 208 -10.82 -6.64 -11.30
N PRO A 209 -10.75 -7.33 -10.16
CA PRO A 209 -9.57 -8.10 -9.79
C PRO A 209 -9.34 -9.17 -10.87
N ARG A 210 -8.09 -9.31 -11.33
CA ARG A 210 -7.73 -10.29 -12.37
C ARG A 210 -7.38 -11.65 -11.80
N ARG A 211 -7.16 -11.69 -10.48
CA ARG A 211 -6.95 -12.91 -9.70
C ARG A 211 -7.75 -12.78 -8.40
N SER A 212 -8.57 -13.78 -8.09
CA SER A 212 -9.30 -13.86 -6.83
C SER A 212 -8.35 -14.31 -5.72
N VAL A 213 -7.55 -13.37 -5.22
CA VAL A 213 -6.75 -13.54 -4.00
C VAL A 213 -7.46 -12.86 -2.83
N PRO A 214 -7.38 -13.40 -1.61
CA PRO A 214 -7.92 -12.73 -0.43
C PRO A 214 -7.24 -11.37 -0.25
N MET A 215 -8.05 -10.34 0.00
CA MET A 215 -7.60 -8.97 0.21
C MET A 215 -8.19 -8.42 1.50
N LEU A 216 -7.34 -8.04 2.45
CA LEU A 216 -7.74 -7.31 3.63
C LEU A 216 -7.91 -5.82 3.27
N PHE A 217 -9.11 -5.29 3.54
CA PHE A 217 -9.39 -3.86 3.51
C PHE A 217 -9.36 -3.37 4.94
N ALA A 218 -8.32 -2.63 5.32
CA ALA A 218 -8.16 -2.11 6.67
C ALA A 218 -8.15 -0.59 6.66
N ALA A 219 -8.59 0.05 7.73
CA ALA A 219 -8.49 1.48 7.94
C ALA A 219 -8.52 1.80 9.44
N GLY A 220 -8.08 3.00 9.81
CA GLY A 220 -8.35 3.51 11.16
C GLY A 220 -9.86 3.71 11.35
N ALA A 221 -10.39 3.45 12.55
CA ALA A 221 -11.79 3.75 12.85
C ALA A 221 -12.08 5.26 12.95
N ASP A 222 -11.04 6.05 13.26
CA ASP A 222 -11.10 7.51 13.40
C ASP A 222 -10.61 8.23 12.12
N GLU A 223 -10.74 7.58 10.97
CA GLU A 223 -10.49 8.17 9.65
C GLU A 223 -11.53 9.24 9.27
N THR A 224 -11.24 10.01 8.22
CA THR A 224 -12.26 10.86 7.62
C THR A 224 -13.38 10.01 7.02
N SER A 225 -14.57 10.62 6.85
CA SER A 225 -15.74 9.89 6.36
C SER A 225 -15.50 9.30 4.97
N GLU A 226 -14.71 9.98 4.14
CA GLU A 226 -14.35 9.50 2.81
C GLU A 226 -13.38 8.31 2.86
N PHE A 227 -12.42 8.24 3.77
CA PHE A 227 -11.52 7.06 3.85
C PHE A 227 -12.24 5.81 4.41
N ILE A 228 -13.23 6.00 5.30
CA ILE A 228 -14.16 4.94 5.69
C ILE A 228 -14.99 4.49 4.47
N ARG A 229 -15.57 5.45 3.74
CA ARG A 229 -16.38 5.17 2.54
C ARG A 229 -15.58 4.46 1.46
N GLN A 230 -14.34 4.88 1.19
CA GLN A 230 -13.45 4.26 0.21
C GLN A 230 -13.21 2.78 0.53
N SER A 231 -12.95 2.44 1.79
CA SER A 231 -12.77 1.05 2.23
C SER A 231 -14.01 0.20 1.97
N TRP A 232 -15.21 0.74 2.26
CA TRP A 232 -16.47 0.08 1.92
C TRP A 232 -16.73 -0.03 0.43
N LEU A 233 -16.43 1.01 -0.36
CA LEU A 233 -16.62 1.01 -1.80
C LEU A 233 -15.88 -0.16 -2.46
N LEU A 234 -14.59 -0.32 -2.15
CA LEU A 234 -13.82 -1.38 -2.79
C LEU A 234 -14.23 -2.76 -2.26
N TRP A 235 -14.54 -2.87 -0.96
CA TRP A 235 -15.13 -4.09 -0.38
C TRP A 235 -16.38 -4.52 -1.17
N GLU A 236 -17.34 -3.61 -1.39
CA GLU A 236 -18.57 -3.91 -2.13
C GLU A 236 -18.33 -4.21 -3.61
N ARG A 237 -17.30 -3.58 -4.21
CA ARG A 237 -16.98 -3.77 -5.62
C ARG A 237 -16.27 -5.08 -5.90
N TRP A 238 -15.47 -5.60 -4.96
CA TRP A 238 -14.65 -6.80 -5.12
C TRP A 238 -15.03 -7.91 -4.12
N PRO A 239 -16.27 -8.43 -4.15
CA PRO A 239 -16.71 -9.53 -3.29
C PRO A 239 -15.88 -10.81 -3.45
N GLU A 240 -15.33 -11.04 -4.64
CA GLU A 240 -14.48 -12.20 -4.95
C GLU A 240 -13.11 -12.17 -4.24
N CYS A 241 -12.73 -11.03 -3.64
CA CYS A 241 -11.49 -10.86 -2.90
C CYS A 241 -11.69 -10.89 -1.37
N HIS A 242 -12.90 -11.12 -0.87
CA HIS A 242 -13.15 -11.12 0.57
C HIS A 242 -12.41 -12.26 1.27
N PRO A 243 -11.64 -11.98 2.35
CA PRO A 243 -11.04 -13.02 3.16
C PRO A 243 -12.13 -13.90 3.78
N HIS A 244 -11.86 -15.21 3.85
CA HIS A 244 -12.82 -16.18 4.37
C HIS A 244 -13.32 -15.79 5.77
N GLY A 245 -14.64 -15.76 5.97
CA GLY A 245 -15.27 -15.45 7.25
C GLY A 245 -15.29 -13.96 7.63
N ARG A 246 -14.79 -13.05 6.77
CA ARG A 246 -14.98 -11.60 6.98
C ARG A 246 -16.30 -11.12 6.36
N HIS A 247 -16.97 -10.21 7.06
CA HIS A 247 -18.23 -9.57 6.63
C HIS A 247 -18.09 -8.07 6.39
N GLY A 248 -16.88 -7.52 6.48
CA GLY A 248 -16.59 -6.12 6.22
C GLY A 248 -15.10 -5.79 6.32
N PRO A 249 -14.73 -4.54 5.99
CA PRO A 249 -13.41 -3.99 6.25
C PRO A 249 -13.03 -4.10 7.74
N LEU A 250 -11.73 -4.12 8.02
CA LEU A 250 -11.16 -4.00 9.36
C LEU A 250 -11.03 -2.52 9.72
N PHE A 251 -11.83 -2.05 10.66
CA PHE A 251 -11.63 -0.72 11.27
C PHE A 251 -10.91 -0.89 12.60
N VAL A 252 -9.69 -0.34 12.69
CA VAL A 252 -8.84 -0.43 13.87
C VAL A 252 -9.23 0.69 14.85
N PRO A 253 -9.73 0.37 16.05
CA PRO A 253 -10.15 1.38 17.03
C PRO A 253 -9.00 2.30 17.44
N GLU A 254 -9.31 3.57 17.76
CA GLU A 254 -8.34 4.55 18.27
C GLU A 254 -7.17 4.83 17.31
N ARG A 255 -7.41 4.57 16.02
CA ARG A 255 -6.47 4.83 14.94
C ARG A 255 -7.14 5.70 13.89
N HIS A 256 -6.39 6.68 13.43
CA HIS A 256 -6.67 7.51 12.28
C HIS A 256 -5.63 7.23 11.18
N HIS A 257 -5.65 8.03 10.11
CA HIS A 257 -4.87 7.78 8.90
C HIS A 257 -3.37 7.54 9.12
N PHE A 258 -2.72 8.33 9.98
CA PHE A 258 -1.29 8.25 10.22
C PHE A 258 -0.90 7.29 11.35
N SER A 259 -1.84 6.88 12.19
CA SER A 259 -1.54 5.96 13.30
C SER A 259 -1.78 4.50 12.94
N VAL A 260 -2.74 4.19 12.06
CA VAL A 260 -3.10 2.80 11.73
C VAL A 260 -1.97 1.99 11.09
N VAL A 261 -1.13 2.59 10.24
CA VAL A 261 -0.04 1.86 9.58
C VAL A 261 1.03 1.41 10.58
N SER A 262 1.23 2.15 11.69
CA SER A 262 2.17 1.79 12.74
C SER A 262 1.82 0.46 13.42
N ASP A 263 0.57 0.01 13.36
CA ASP A 263 0.16 -1.29 13.88
C ASP A 263 0.80 -2.46 13.10
N LEU A 264 1.27 -2.26 11.86
CA LEU A 264 2.09 -3.27 11.18
C LEU A 264 3.46 -3.50 11.85
N GLY A 265 3.92 -2.54 12.66
CA GLY A 265 5.13 -2.67 13.47
C GLY A 265 4.89 -3.30 14.86
N ASP A 266 3.64 -3.56 15.23
CA ASP A 266 3.27 -4.15 16.52
C ASP A 266 2.87 -5.64 16.34
N PRO A 267 3.66 -6.60 16.83
CA PRO A 267 3.35 -8.03 16.69
C PRO A 267 2.06 -8.45 17.39
N ALA A 268 1.55 -7.66 18.34
CA ALA A 268 0.30 -7.93 19.03
C ALA A 268 -0.93 -7.32 18.31
N SER A 269 -0.75 -6.58 17.22
CA SER A 269 -1.86 -5.91 16.55
C SER A 269 -2.75 -6.88 15.79
N GLU A 270 -4.04 -6.52 15.67
CA GLU A 270 -4.97 -7.26 14.80
C GLU A 270 -4.55 -7.14 13.32
N LEU A 271 -3.93 -6.03 12.94
CA LEU A 271 -3.48 -5.80 11.58
C LEU A 271 -2.37 -6.79 11.18
N VAL A 272 -1.40 -7.05 12.06
CA VAL A 272 -0.36 -8.07 11.82
C VAL A 272 -0.98 -9.46 11.79
N ARG A 273 -1.86 -9.81 12.75
CA ARG A 273 -2.55 -11.12 12.74
C ARG A 273 -3.29 -11.38 11.43
N GLN A 274 -4.07 -10.42 10.96
CA GLN A 274 -4.84 -10.54 9.72
C GLN A 274 -3.93 -10.54 8.48
N THR A 275 -2.82 -9.80 8.51
CA THR A 275 -1.81 -9.84 7.43
C THR A 275 -1.17 -11.22 7.34
N LEU A 276 -0.79 -11.82 8.47
CA LEU A 276 -0.19 -13.16 8.51
C LEU A 276 -1.14 -14.26 8.03
N ALA A 277 -2.46 -14.08 8.22
CA ALA A 277 -3.49 -15.00 7.73
C ALA A 277 -3.61 -15.03 6.20
N MET A 278 -2.92 -14.13 5.47
CA MET A 278 -2.83 -14.18 4.00
C MET A 278 -1.75 -15.17 3.50
N PHE A 279 -0.85 -15.60 4.40
CA PHE A 279 0.20 -16.59 4.15
C PHE A 279 -0.20 -17.99 4.66
#